data_AF-A0A2H0RJ39-F1
#
_entry.id   AF-A0A2H0RJ39-F1
#
_cell.length_a   1.000
_cell.length_b   1.000
_cell.length_c   1.000
_cell.angle_alpha   90.00
_cell.angle_beta   90.00
_cell.angle_gamma   90.00
#
_symmetry.space_group_name_H-M   'P 1'
#
loop_
_entity.id
_entity.type
_entity.pdbx_description
1 polymer ?
#
loop_
_entity_poly.entity_id
_entity_poly.type
_entity_poly.pdbx_seq_one_letter_code
_entity_poly.pdbx_strand_id
1 'polypeptide(L)'
;MYFCGYFDKVLYKNLTHAKDMKKNNKRDEKEILTPSGFTLGAVFGENQEPTIDDFYYDALELLGGRKREIKEALRLLNASLKMDEDYVQTYIGFVCAYDAMGDEKKKEEAIKTAYEKTLKKFPKWPKKMEWGWLENRAYLRAIQYMDDLYWDNGENEKAIELFRLLLGLNPNDNQGVRYEIAALYAGLNGEDINRMTDEGNEKQDWSAQEKLVWEQNKTHKFWKEPRY
;
A
#
# COMPACT_ATOMS: atom_id res chain seq x y z
N MET A 1 11.15 7.94 5.91
CA MET A 1 9.97 7.98 5.01
C MET A 1 9.49 6.53 4.90
N TYR A 2 8.58 6.15 5.79
CA TYR A 2 8.07 4.79 5.90
C TYR A 2 7.07 4.58 4.76
N PHE A 3 7.56 4.08 3.64
CA PHE A 3 6.66 3.74 2.56
C PHE A 3 5.91 2.47 2.94
N CYS A 4 4.59 2.59 2.90
CA CYS A 4 3.63 1.50 2.84
C CYS A 4 4.19 0.28 2.10
N GLY A 5 4.40 -0.83 2.82
CA GLY A 5 4.67 -2.18 2.32
C GLY A 5 5.70 -2.35 1.18
N TYR A 6 6.14 -3.58 0.97
CA TYR A 6 6.95 -3.92 -0.20
C TYR A 6 6.25 -3.54 -1.53
N PHE A 7 4.92 -3.66 -1.59
CA PHE A 7 4.14 -3.46 -2.82
C PHE A 7 3.69 -2.02 -3.11
N ASP A 8 3.39 -1.21 -2.10
CA ASP A 8 2.97 0.18 -2.36
C ASP A 8 4.20 1.06 -2.69
N LYS A 9 5.41 0.70 -2.21
CA LYS A 9 6.69 1.20 -2.76
C LYS A 9 6.84 0.94 -4.27
N VAL A 10 6.52 -0.28 -4.74
CA VAL A 10 6.66 -0.66 -6.16
C VAL A 10 5.62 0.06 -7.01
N LEU A 11 4.36 0.15 -6.56
CA LEU A 11 3.32 0.93 -7.23
C LEU A 11 3.72 2.41 -7.35
N TYR A 12 4.21 3.02 -6.27
CA TYR A 12 4.60 4.43 -6.28
C TYR A 12 5.87 4.70 -7.10
N LYS A 13 6.92 3.87 -6.98
CA LYS A 13 8.13 3.96 -7.81
C LYS A 13 7.78 3.81 -9.29
N ASN A 14 6.93 2.86 -9.67
CA ASN A 14 6.48 2.69 -11.06
C ASN A 14 5.68 3.89 -11.58
N LEU A 15 4.82 4.50 -10.74
CA LEU A 15 4.10 5.74 -11.09
C LEU A 15 5.06 6.94 -11.27
N THR A 16 6.11 7.05 -10.47
CA THR A 16 7.15 8.09 -10.65
C THR A 16 8.02 7.84 -11.90
N HIS A 17 8.43 6.60 -12.17
CA HIS A 17 9.23 6.25 -13.34
C HIS A 17 8.44 6.44 -14.66
N ALA A 18 7.14 6.12 -14.66
CA ALA A 18 6.25 6.37 -15.80
C ALA A 18 6.09 7.88 -16.11
N LYS A 19 6.16 8.75 -15.09
CA LYS A 19 6.15 10.21 -15.27
C LYS A 19 7.42 10.72 -15.94
N ASP A 20 8.58 10.15 -15.61
CA ASP A 20 9.87 10.53 -16.23
C ASP A 20 9.94 10.08 -17.70
N MET A 21 9.40 8.90 -18.02
CA MET A 21 9.29 8.43 -19.41
C MET A 21 8.31 9.29 -20.24
N LYS A 22 7.16 9.69 -19.69
CA LYS A 22 6.20 10.58 -20.37
C LYS A 22 6.73 12.01 -20.57
N LYS A 23 7.62 12.49 -19.70
CA LYS A 23 8.24 13.82 -19.82
C LYS A 23 9.27 13.89 -20.95
N ASN A 24 9.98 12.78 -21.19
CA ASN A 24 10.98 12.68 -22.25
C ASN A 24 10.40 12.42 -23.65
N ASN A 25 9.12 12.05 -23.75
CA ASN A 25 8.47 11.71 -25.02
C ASN A 25 7.52 12.80 -25.57
N LYS A 26 7.61 14.05 -25.09
CA LYS A 26 6.79 15.18 -25.57
C LYS A 26 7.32 15.88 -26.83
N ARG A 27 8.09 15.18 -27.65
CA ARG A 27 8.41 15.62 -29.01
C ARG A 27 8.20 14.41 -29.92
N ASP A 28 7.33 14.59 -30.90
CA ASP A 28 7.00 13.65 -31.98
C ASP A 28 5.83 12.68 -31.73
N GLU A 29 4.62 13.23 -31.55
CA GLU A 29 3.40 12.55 -31.97
C GLU A 29 3.03 13.05 -33.37
N LYS A 30 3.53 12.37 -34.42
CA LYS A 30 2.89 12.36 -35.73
C LYS A 30 1.96 11.16 -35.78
N GLU A 31 0.71 11.42 -36.18
CA GLU A 31 -0.35 10.43 -36.41
C GLU A 31 0.18 9.24 -37.22
N ILE A 32 0.17 8.06 -36.60
CA ILE A 32 0.33 6.79 -37.30
C ILE A 32 -1.06 6.15 -37.41
N LEU A 33 -1.67 6.35 -38.58
CA LEU A 33 -2.84 5.60 -39.04
C LEU A 33 -2.46 4.13 -39.21
N THR A 34 -3.07 3.23 -38.45
CA THR A 34 -3.02 1.78 -38.69
C THR A 34 -4.23 1.33 -39.52
N PRO A 35 -4.05 0.42 -40.50
CA PRO A 35 -5.11 -0.04 -41.39
C PRO A 35 -5.94 -1.15 -40.74
N SER A 36 -6.71 -0.78 -39.72
CA SER A 36 -7.89 -1.52 -39.27
C SER A 36 -8.75 -0.51 -38.55
N GLY A 37 -9.83 -0.08 -39.19
CA GLY A 37 -10.71 1.00 -38.74
C GLY A 37 -11.42 0.71 -37.41
N PHE A 38 -10.68 0.77 -36.31
CA PHE A 38 -11.17 0.78 -34.95
C PHE A 38 -10.85 2.14 -34.36
N THR A 39 -11.84 3.01 -34.35
CA THR A 39 -11.81 4.25 -33.59
C THR A 39 -11.78 3.89 -32.10
N LEU A 40 -10.71 4.27 -31.40
CA LEU A 40 -10.55 4.12 -29.95
C LEU A 40 -11.48 5.05 -29.13
N GLY A 41 -12.52 5.61 -29.77
CA GLY A 41 -13.49 6.54 -29.19
C GLY A 41 -14.89 5.95 -29.00
N ALA A 42 -15.07 4.63 -29.07
CA ALA A 42 -16.39 3.99 -29.12
C ALA A 42 -16.63 2.88 -28.08
N VAL A 43 -15.89 2.82 -26.97
CA VAL A 43 -16.05 1.75 -25.95
C VAL A 43 -16.43 2.23 -24.55
N PHE A 44 -16.36 3.53 -24.24
CA PHE A 44 -16.83 4.03 -22.94
C PHE A 44 -17.84 5.14 -23.16
N GLY A 45 -19.09 4.89 -22.76
CA GLY A 45 -20.14 5.90 -22.77
C GLY A 45 -19.75 7.05 -21.84
N GLU A 46 -19.62 8.24 -22.40
CA GLU A 46 -19.67 9.48 -21.64
C GLU A 46 -21.07 9.59 -21.01
N ASN A 47 -21.19 9.22 -19.72
CA ASN A 47 -22.25 9.58 -18.74
C ASN A 47 -22.35 8.53 -17.59
N GLN A 48 -21.23 8.09 -17.01
CA GLN A 48 -21.28 7.31 -15.76
C GLN A 48 -20.84 8.21 -14.60
N GLU A 49 -21.66 8.29 -13.54
CA GLU A 49 -21.27 8.99 -12.32
C GLU A 49 -20.01 8.35 -11.73
N PRO A 50 -19.03 9.14 -11.25
CA PRO A 50 -17.81 8.60 -10.66
C PRO A 50 -18.12 7.69 -9.47
N THR A 51 -17.46 6.54 -9.41
CA THR A 51 -17.55 5.63 -8.28
C THR A 51 -16.66 6.09 -7.13
N ILE A 52 -16.87 5.51 -5.94
CA ILE A 52 -16.03 5.78 -4.77
C ILE A 52 -14.55 5.39 -5.00
N ASP A 53 -14.32 4.36 -5.82
CA ASP A 53 -12.99 3.89 -6.20
C ASP A 53 -12.31 4.80 -7.22
N ASP A 54 -13.06 5.38 -8.16
CA ASP A 54 -12.52 6.35 -9.12
C ASP A 54 -11.89 7.54 -8.38
N PHE A 55 -12.60 8.09 -7.38
CA PHE A 55 -12.07 9.16 -6.53
C PHE A 55 -10.79 8.75 -5.79
N TYR A 56 -10.70 7.50 -5.32
CA TYR A 56 -9.51 7.00 -4.64
C TYR A 56 -8.33 6.88 -5.60
N TYR A 57 -8.52 6.23 -6.76
CA TYR A 57 -7.44 6.02 -7.73
C TYR A 57 -6.96 7.34 -8.33
N ASP A 58 -7.87 8.26 -8.68
CA ASP A 58 -7.53 9.60 -9.15
C ASP A 58 -6.72 10.38 -8.09
N ALA A 59 -7.05 10.22 -6.81
CA ALA A 59 -6.29 10.84 -5.73
C ALA A 59 -4.85 10.30 -5.65
N LEU A 60 -4.66 8.99 -5.82
CA LEU A 60 -3.33 8.37 -5.76
C LEU A 60 -2.40 8.85 -6.90
N GLU A 61 -2.93 9.07 -8.09
CA GLU A 61 -2.13 9.54 -9.24
C GLU A 61 -1.49 10.92 -8.99
N LEU A 62 -2.15 11.74 -8.17
CA LEU A 62 -1.74 13.10 -7.82
C LEU A 62 -0.67 13.16 -6.72
N LEU A 63 -0.43 12.08 -5.98
CA LEU A 63 0.46 12.08 -4.80
C LEU A 63 1.93 12.33 -5.13
N GLY A 64 2.38 11.92 -6.32
CA GLY A 64 3.72 12.25 -6.83
C GLY A 64 3.85 13.67 -7.42
N GLY A 65 2.83 14.51 -7.25
CA GLY A 65 2.81 15.89 -7.73
C GLY A 65 3.39 16.90 -6.73
N ARG A 66 3.15 18.19 -6.97
CA ARG A 66 3.51 19.23 -5.99
C ARG A 66 2.40 19.34 -4.94
N LYS A 67 2.61 20.20 -3.95
CA LYS A 67 1.65 20.46 -2.87
C LYS A 67 0.24 20.81 -3.36
N ARG A 68 0.09 21.42 -4.54
CA ARG A 68 -1.23 21.74 -5.12
C ARG A 68 -1.97 20.47 -5.54
N GLU A 69 -1.29 19.55 -6.19
CA GLU A 69 -1.80 18.27 -6.66
C GLU A 69 -2.16 17.38 -5.47
N ILE A 70 -1.35 17.33 -4.41
CA ILE A 70 -1.68 16.59 -3.18
C ILE A 70 -2.91 17.19 -2.48
N LYS A 71 -3.08 18.52 -2.49
CA LYS A 71 -4.32 19.16 -1.99
C LYS A 71 -5.54 18.77 -2.81
N GLU A 72 -5.38 18.53 -4.11
CA GLU A 72 -6.46 18.04 -4.96
C GLU A 72 -6.78 16.57 -4.66
N ALA A 73 -5.76 15.73 -4.43
CA ALA A 73 -5.95 14.36 -3.93
C ALA A 73 -6.80 14.34 -2.66
N LEU A 74 -6.51 15.23 -1.70
CA LEU A 74 -7.32 15.37 -0.48
C LEU A 74 -8.77 15.78 -0.77
N ARG A 75 -9.05 16.59 -1.81
CA ARG A 75 -10.43 16.93 -2.18
C ARG A 75 -11.18 15.74 -2.75
N LEU A 76 -10.54 14.94 -3.60
CA LEU A 76 -11.09 13.72 -4.16
C LEU A 76 -11.40 12.69 -3.06
N LEU A 77 -10.48 12.50 -2.12
CA LEU A 77 -10.70 11.62 -0.96
C LEU A 77 -11.85 12.12 -0.08
N ASN A 78 -12.00 13.43 0.10
CA ASN A 78 -13.17 13.99 0.79
C ASN A 78 -14.48 13.80 0.01
N ALA A 79 -14.45 13.73 -1.33
CA ALA A 79 -15.63 13.39 -2.13
C ALA A 79 -16.01 11.92 -1.94
N SER A 80 -15.02 11.02 -1.98
CA SER A 80 -15.16 9.59 -1.66
C SER A 80 -15.77 9.39 -0.25
N LEU A 81 -15.26 10.11 0.76
CA LEU A 81 -15.75 10.02 2.14
C LEU A 81 -17.23 10.45 2.30
N LYS A 82 -17.72 11.38 1.46
CA LYS A 82 -19.13 11.79 1.47
C LYS A 82 -20.08 10.73 0.90
N MET A 83 -19.56 9.83 0.08
CA MET A 83 -20.34 8.72 -0.48
C MET A 83 -20.49 7.58 0.52
N ASP A 84 -19.39 7.24 1.21
CA ASP A 84 -19.38 6.25 2.28
C ASP A 84 -18.31 6.62 3.33
N GLU A 85 -18.76 6.99 4.52
CA GLU A 85 -17.90 7.37 5.65
C GLU A 85 -17.22 6.18 6.34
N ASP A 86 -17.63 4.95 6.04
CA ASP A 86 -17.02 3.73 6.56
C ASP A 86 -16.07 3.07 5.54
N TYR A 87 -15.87 3.69 4.36
CA TYR A 87 -15.01 3.13 3.31
C TYR A 87 -13.52 3.20 3.66
N VAL A 88 -12.97 2.08 4.14
CA VAL A 88 -11.58 1.97 4.63
C VAL A 88 -10.55 2.45 3.60
N GLN A 89 -10.76 2.15 2.32
CA GLN A 89 -9.85 2.51 1.24
C GLN A 89 -9.64 4.03 1.13
N THR A 90 -10.66 4.84 1.43
CA THR A 90 -10.53 6.31 1.48
C THR A 90 -9.54 6.75 2.55
N TYR A 91 -9.58 6.11 3.72
CA TYR A 91 -8.65 6.39 4.81
C TYR A 91 -7.22 5.95 4.50
N ILE A 92 -7.03 4.83 3.79
CA ILE A 92 -5.74 4.45 3.21
C ILE A 92 -5.22 5.57 2.30
N GLY A 93 -6.09 6.14 1.46
CA GLY A 93 -5.73 7.29 0.63
C GLY A 93 -5.30 8.51 1.44
N PHE A 94 -5.97 8.80 2.56
CA PHE A 94 -5.57 9.86 3.47
C PHE A 94 -4.20 9.61 4.10
N VAL A 95 -3.90 8.38 4.52
CA VAL A 95 -2.57 8.00 5.03
C VAL A 95 -1.49 8.36 3.99
N CYS A 96 -1.65 7.92 2.74
CA CYS A 96 -0.70 8.21 1.67
C CYS A 96 -0.57 9.73 1.39
N ALA A 97 -1.70 10.46 1.38
CA ALA A 97 -1.69 11.89 1.11
C ALA A 97 -1.02 12.70 2.22
N TYR A 98 -1.25 12.35 3.49
CA TYR A 98 -0.62 13.01 4.62
C TYR A 98 0.87 12.68 4.74
N ASP A 99 1.27 11.46 4.43
CA ASP A 99 2.69 11.08 4.33
C ASP A 99 3.41 11.90 3.25
N ALA A 100 2.81 12.02 2.06
CA ALA A 100 3.36 12.85 0.97
C ALA A 100 3.48 14.34 1.32
N MET A 101 2.70 14.83 2.28
CA MET A 101 2.81 16.20 2.80
C MET A 101 3.75 16.34 4.00
N GLY A 102 4.22 15.24 4.60
CA GLY A 102 4.95 15.24 5.86
C GLY A 102 4.09 15.65 7.07
N ASP A 103 2.77 15.47 7.00
CA ASP A 103 1.83 15.77 8.10
C ASP A 103 1.64 14.53 8.98
N GLU A 104 2.66 14.23 9.79
CA GLU A 104 2.72 13.01 10.63
C GLU A 104 1.51 12.86 11.54
N LYS A 105 1.02 13.97 12.12
CA LYS A 105 -0.15 13.95 13.01
C LYS A 105 -1.41 13.46 12.28
N LYS A 106 -1.69 14.01 11.09
CA LYS A 106 -2.87 13.58 10.33
C LYS A 106 -2.71 12.20 9.72
N LYS A 107 -1.47 11.81 9.38
CA LYS A 107 -1.16 10.45 8.98
C LYS A 107 -1.55 9.48 10.08
N GLU A 108 -1.09 9.71 11.31
CA GLU A 108 -1.42 8.88 12.47
C GLU A 108 -2.93 8.82 12.73
N GLU A 109 -3.62 9.96 12.68
CA GLU A 109 -5.10 10.01 12.81
C GLU A 109 -5.81 9.16 11.74
N ALA A 110 -5.34 9.23 10.49
CA ALA A 110 -5.89 8.46 9.38
C ALA A 110 -5.62 6.95 9.53
N ILE A 111 -4.43 6.56 10.00
CA ILE A 111 -4.07 5.16 10.30
C ILE A 111 -5.02 4.58 11.34
N LYS A 112 -5.16 5.27 12.48
CA LYS A 112 -6.05 4.83 13.56
C LYS A 112 -7.50 4.70 13.08
N THR A 113 -7.97 5.67 12.31
CA THR A 113 -9.33 5.63 11.75
C THR A 113 -9.51 4.46 10.79
N ALA A 114 -8.56 4.22 9.86
CA ALA A 114 -8.63 3.08 8.94
C ALA A 114 -8.70 1.74 9.69
N TYR A 115 -7.90 1.60 10.74
CA TYR A 115 -7.88 0.41 11.58
C TYR A 115 -9.18 0.24 12.38
N GLU A 116 -9.70 1.30 13.00
CA GLU A 116 -10.99 1.28 13.70
C GLU A 116 -12.15 0.87 12.80
N LYS A 117 -12.23 1.42 11.58
CA LYS A 117 -13.24 1.04 10.59
C LYS A 117 -13.09 -0.42 10.15
N THR A 118 -11.85 -0.90 10.04
CA THR A 118 -11.56 -2.31 9.75
C THR A 118 -12.06 -3.23 10.89
N LEU A 119 -11.80 -2.88 12.15
CA LEU A 119 -12.32 -3.62 13.30
C LEU A 119 -13.85 -3.63 13.36
N LYS A 120 -14.49 -2.50 13.02
CA LYS A 120 -15.96 -2.42 12.90
C LYS A 120 -16.51 -3.35 11.83
N LYS A 121 -15.83 -3.45 10.67
CA LYS A 121 -16.21 -4.36 9.58
C LYS A 121 -16.04 -5.82 9.96
N PHE A 122 -15.01 -6.14 10.73
CA PHE A 122 -14.65 -7.51 11.14
C PHE A 122 -14.59 -7.64 12.66
N PRO A 123 -15.75 -7.62 13.36
CA PRO A 123 -15.78 -7.88 14.81
C PRO A 123 -15.26 -9.28 15.15
N LYS A 124 -15.25 -10.18 14.17
CA LYS A 124 -14.50 -11.43 14.18
C LYS A 124 -13.75 -11.56 12.86
N TRP A 125 -12.45 -11.81 12.94
CA TRP A 125 -11.62 -12.00 11.78
C TRP A 125 -12.05 -13.23 10.97
N PRO A 126 -12.05 -13.15 9.62
CA PRO A 126 -12.22 -14.32 8.79
C PRO A 126 -11.04 -15.27 8.99
N LYS A 127 -11.21 -16.54 8.61
CA LYS A 127 -10.10 -17.52 8.67
C LYS A 127 -8.95 -17.15 7.75
N LYS A 128 -9.26 -16.53 6.62
CA LYS A 128 -8.32 -16.08 5.59
C LYS A 128 -8.86 -14.84 4.91
N MET A 129 -7.96 -13.98 4.47
CA MET A 129 -8.16 -12.77 3.71
C MET A 129 -6.94 -12.64 2.78
N GLU A 130 -7.01 -13.26 1.61
CA GLU A 130 -5.86 -13.32 0.69
C GLU A 130 -5.71 -11.99 -0.03
N TRP A 131 -4.46 -11.54 -0.20
CA TRP A 131 -4.10 -10.30 -0.88
C TRP A 131 -4.52 -10.23 -2.35
N GLY A 132 -4.69 -11.39 -3.00
CA GLY A 132 -5.08 -11.50 -4.40
C GLY A 132 -6.45 -10.87 -4.69
N TRP A 133 -7.35 -10.86 -3.70
CA TRP A 133 -8.67 -10.21 -3.81
C TRP A 133 -8.52 -8.72 -3.50
N LEU A 134 -8.91 -7.87 -4.45
CA LEU A 134 -8.69 -6.42 -4.35
C LEU A 134 -9.44 -5.81 -3.16
N GLU A 135 -10.62 -6.33 -2.87
CA GLU A 135 -11.52 -5.93 -1.79
C GLU A 135 -10.90 -6.13 -0.40
N ASN A 136 -9.93 -7.04 -0.29
CA ASN A 136 -9.25 -7.31 0.96
C ASN A 136 -8.14 -6.29 1.28
N ARG A 137 -7.57 -5.67 0.25
CA ARG A 137 -6.30 -4.93 0.38
C ARG A 137 -6.42 -3.72 1.29
N ALA A 138 -7.56 -3.03 1.26
CA ALA A 138 -7.81 -1.87 2.14
C ALA A 138 -7.66 -2.25 3.62
N TYR A 139 -8.25 -3.37 4.01
CA TYR A 139 -8.25 -3.86 5.39
C TYR A 139 -6.87 -4.39 5.80
N LEU A 140 -6.22 -5.15 4.92
CA LEU A 140 -4.88 -5.66 5.16
C LEU A 140 -3.86 -4.52 5.31
N ARG A 141 -3.97 -3.46 4.48
CA ARG A 141 -3.15 -2.25 4.64
C ARG A 141 -3.47 -1.49 5.91
N ALA A 142 -4.74 -1.38 6.31
CA ALA A 142 -5.11 -0.70 7.55
C ALA A 142 -4.48 -1.38 8.79
N ILE A 143 -4.45 -2.71 8.81
CA ILE A 143 -3.78 -3.48 9.87
C ILE A 143 -2.27 -3.23 9.81
N GLN A 144 -1.66 -3.27 8.62
CA GLN A 144 -0.23 -3.04 8.46
C GLN A 144 0.18 -1.63 8.88
N TYR A 145 -0.51 -0.58 8.45
CA TYR A 145 -0.16 0.76 8.92
C TYR A 145 -0.26 0.92 10.45
N MET A 146 -1.17 0.20 11.10
CA MET A 146 -1.28 0.20 12.54
C MET A 146 -0.14 -0.56 13.21
N ASP A 147 0.36 -1.65 12.60
CA ASP A 147 1.50 -2.41 13.12
C ASP A 147 2.82 -1.65 12.98
N ASP A 148 3.05 -1.02 11.82
CA ASP A 148 4.15 -0.10 11.58
C ASP A 148 4.15 1.05 12.60
N LEU A 149 2.97 1.66 12.84
CA LEU A 149 2.84 2.73 13.83
C LEU A 149 3.19 2.26 15.25
N TYR A 150 2.75 1.06 15.64
CA TYR A 150 3.14 0.50 16.94
C TYR A 150 4.64 0.23 17.01
N TRP A 151 5.22 -0.30 15.95
CA TRP A 151 6.64 -0.61 15.89
C TRP A 151 7.50 0.66 15.96
N ASP A 152 7.16 1.69 15.20
CA ASP A 152 7.83 2.99 15.21
C ASP A 152 7.78 3.68 16.58
N ASN A 153 6.71 3.45 17.34
CA ASN A 153 6.55 3.93 18.71
C ASN A 153 7.22 3.05 19.78
N GLY A 154 7.88 1.95 19.37
CA GLY A 154 8.52 1.00 20.27
C GLY A 154 7.55 0.07 21.01
N GLU A 155 6.27 0.04 20.61
CA GLU A 155 5.23 -0.84 21.16
C GLU A 155 5.31 -2.23 20.49
N ASN A 156 6.48 -2.86 20.58
CA ASN A 156 6.85 -4.06 19.82
C ASN A 156 5.89 -5.24 20.02
N GLU A 157 5.39 -5.46 21.22
CA GLU A 157 4.44 -6.54 21.51
C GLU A 157 3.15 -6.37 20.71
N LYS A 158 2.62 -5.14 20.60
CA LYS A 158 1.42 -4.84 19.83
C LYS A 158 1.65 -4.98 18.34
N ALA A 159 2.81 -4.53 17.85
CA ALA A 159 3.20 -4.73 16.46
C ALA A 159 3.28 -6.22 16.11
N ILE A 160 3.91 -7.04 16.95
CA ILE A 160 3.99 -8.50 16.78
C ILE A 160 2.60 -9.15 16.72
N GLU A 161 1.66 -8.72 17.56
CA GLU A 161 0.28 -9.24 17.53
C GLU A 161 -0.38 -9.00 16.17
N LEU A 162 -0.25 -7.80 15.61
CA LEU A 162 -0.83 -7.44 14.32
C LEU A 162 -0.09 -8.09 13.13
N PHE A 163 1.24 -8.18 13.18
CA PHE A 163 1.99 -8.94 12.18
C PHE A 163 1.57 -10.41 12.13
N ARG A 164 1.40 -11.04 13.30
CA ARG A 164 0.92 -12.44 13.37
C ARG A 164 -0.52 -12.57 12.85
N LEU A 165 -1.37 -11.58 13.13
CA LEU A 165 -2.72 -11.52 12.56
C LEU A 165 -2.66 -11.45 11.02
N LEU A 166 -1.85 -10.56 10.45
CA LEU A 166 -1.67 -10.44 9.00
C LEU A 166 -1.18 -11.74 8.37
N LEU A 167 -0.19 -12.41 8.96
CA LEU A 167 0.29 -13.70 8.46
C LEU A 167 -0.73 -14.83 8.59
N GLY A 168 -1.65 -14.75 9.57
CA GLY A 168 -2.77 -15.67 9.70
C GLY A 168 -3.86 -15.44 8.65
N LEU A 169 -4.17 -14.17 8.38
CA LEU A 169 -5.16 -13.74 7.40
C LEU A 169 -4.66 -13.99 5.97
N ASN A 170 -3.44 -13.58 5.68
CA ASN A 170 -2.80 -13.63 4.37
C ASN A 170 -1.58 -14.58 4.40
N PRO A 171 -1.79 -15.91 4.45
CA PRO A 171 -0.71 -16.88 4.67
C PRO A 171 0.35 -16.90 3.56
N ASN A 172 -0.02 -16.51 2.35
CA ASN A 172 0.90 -16.36 1.23
C ASN A 172 1.83 -15.16 1.38
N ASP A 173 1.53 -14.28 2.33
CA ASP A 173 2.27 -13.08 2.67
C ASP A 173 2.75 -12.30 1.44
N ASN A 174 1.80 -12.05 0.54
CA ASN A 174 2.06 -11.19 -0.61
C ASN A 174 2.27 -9.72 -0.19
N GLN A 175 2.15 -9.35 1.08
CA GLN A 175 2.48 -8.00 1.58
C GLN A 175 3.96 -7.87 1.95
N GLY A 176 4.60 -8.98 2.32
CA GLY A 176 5.99 -8.99 2.80
C GLY A 176 6.13 -8.82 4.31
N VAL A 177 5.05 -9.00 5.07
CA VAL A 177 5.00 -8.86 6.53
C VAL A 177 5.99 -9.80 7.24
N ARG A 178 6.30 -10.96 6.64
CA ARG A 178 7.30 -11.89 7.18
C ARG A 178 8.66 -11.24 7.37
N TYR A 179 9.03 -10.29 6.51
CA TYR A 179 10.31 -9.60 6.56
C TYR A 179 10.33 -8.57 7.69
N GLU A 180 9.23 -7.85 7.91
CA GLU A 180 9.07 -6.85 8.96
C GLU A 180 9.10 -7.49 10.35
N ILE A 181 8.29 -8.54 10.58
CA ILE A 181 8.30 -9.24 11.88
C ILE A 181 9.65 -9.94 12.15
N ALA A 182 10.34 -10.44 11.12
CA ALA A 182 11.68 -10.99 11.28
C ALA A 182 12.69 -9.92 11.67
N ALA A 183 12.63 -8.74 11.03
CA ALA A 183 13.47 -7.60 11.38
C ALA A 183 13.24 -7.14 12.82
N LEU A 184 11.97 -7.04 13.24
CA LEU A 184 11.62 -6.71 14.63
C LEU A 184 12.23 -7.71 15.62
N TYR A 185 12.09 -9.02 15.40
CA TYR A 185 12.71 -10.02 16.28
C TYR A 185 14.25 -9.96 16.30
N ALA A 186 14.86 -9.52 15.21
CA ALA A 186 16.30 -9.32 15.13
C ALA A 186 16.78 -8.00 15.78
N GLY A 187 15.87 -7.20 16.34
CA GLY A 187 16.20 -5.89 16.93
C GLY A 187 16.49 -4.80 15.91
N LEU A 188 16.05 -4.99 14.66
CA LEU A 188 16.11 -3.97 13.61
C LEU A 188 14.86 -3.08 13.68
N ASN A 189 14.90 -1.94 12.98
CA ASN A 189 13.75 -1.05 12.84
C ASN A 189 13.20 -1.04 11.41
N GLY A 190 12.10 -0.30 11.20
CA GLY A 190 11.47 -0.17 9.89
C GLY A 190 12.40 0.45 8.82
N GLU A 191 13.36 1.31 9.18
CA GLU A 191 14.33 1.87 8.24
C GLU A 191 15.34 0.82 7.74
N ASP A 192 15.78 -0.06 8.63
CA ASP A 192 16.70 -1.16 8.29
C ASP A 192 16.08 -2.11 7.27
N ILE A 193 14.85 -2.56 7.49
CA ILE A 193 14.19 -3.48 6.57
C ILE A 193 13.86 -2.80 5.24
N ASN A 194 13.56 -1.51 5.26
CA ASN A 194 13.36 -0.70 4.07
C ASN A 194 14.63 -0.61 3.23
N ARG A 195 15.79 -0.36 3.87
CA ARG A 195 17.10 -0.35 3.20
C ARG A 195 17.43 -1.71 2.60
N MET A 196 17.25 -2.79 3.36
CA MET A 196 17.46 -4.17 2.85
C MET A 196 16.59 -4.45 1.62
N THR A 197 15.33 -4.01 1.65
CA THR A 197 14.40 -4.14 0.53
C THR A 197 14.87 -3.37 -0.70
N ASP A 198 15.29 -2.12 -0.52
CA ASP A 198 15.75 -1.27 -1.62
C ASP A 198 17.05 -1.84 -2.24
N GLU A 199 18.00 -2.30 -1.43
CA GLU A 199 19.20 -2.99 -1.91
C GLU A 199 18.89 -4.30 -2.64
N GLY A 200 17.95 -5.10 -2.12
CA GLY A 200 17.55 -6.35 -2.74
C GLY A 200 16.87 -6.12 -4.09
N ASN A 201 16.04 -5.08 -4.19
CA ASN A 201 15.44 -4.67 -5.46
C ASN A 201 16.48 -4.17 -6.47
N GLU A 202 17.49 -3.42 -6.06
CA GLU A 202 18.56 -2.96 -6.94
C GLU A 202 19.41 -4.12 -7.47
N LYS A 203 19.77 -5.05 -6.58
CA LYS A 203 20.62 -6.20 -6.89
C LYS A 203 19.86 -7.38 -7.49
N GLN A 204 18.53 -7.35 -7.45
CA GLN A 204 17.65 -8.49 -7.70
C GLN A 204 18.03 -9.70 -6.82
N ASP A 205 18.39 -9.44 -5.56
CA ASP A 205 18.85 -10.43 -4.59
C ASP A 205 18.28 -10.14 -3.19
N TRP A 206 17.33 -10.96 -2.77
CA TRP A 206 16.68 -10.86 -1.45
C TRP A 206 17.21 -11.88 -0.44
N SER A 207 18.35 -12.54 -0.74
CA SER A 207 18.91 -13.61 0.11
C SER A 207 19.15 -13.18 1.55
N ALA A 208 19.50 -11.90 1.77
CA ALA A 208 19.69 -11.36 3.12
C ALA A 208 18.38 -11.33 3.93
N GLN A 209 17.26 -10.92 3.29
CA GLN A 209 15.94 -10.90 3.92
C GLN A 209 15.40 -12.31 4.12
N GLU A 210 15.59 -13.20 3.15
CA GLU A 210 15.21 -14.62 3.29
C GLU A 210 15.97 -15.31 4.42
N LYS A 211 17.28 -15.04 4.53
CA LYS A 211 18.09 -15.54 5.64
C LYS A 211 17.57 -15.03 6.98
N LEU A 212 17.27 -13.73 7.08
CA LEU A 212 16.71 -13.13 8.29
C LEU A 212 15.39 -13.80 8.71
N VAL A 213 14.47 -14.00 7.76
CA VAL A 213 13.20 -14.71 7.98
C VAL A 213 13.48 -16.13 8.48
N TRP A 214 14.35 -16.86 7.79
CA TRP A 214 14.68 -18.24 8.17
C TRP A 214 15.28 -18.35 9.58
N GLU A 215 16.23 -17.47 9.93
CA GLU A 215 16.88 -17.45 11.25
C GLU A 215 15.87 -17.18 12.36
N GLN A 216 15.04 -16.14 12.20
CA GLN A 216 14.09 -15.75 13.23
C GLN A 216 12.91 -16.71 13.34
N ASN A 217 12.48 -17.30 12.22
CA ASN A 217 11.33 -18.19 12.21
C ASN A 217 11.59 -19.53 12.92
N LYS A 218 12.86 -19.98 13.02
CA LYS A 218 13.23 -21.16 13.82
C LYS A 218 12.84 -21.03 15.29
N THR A 219 13.04 -19.85 15.85
CA THR A 219 12.78 -19.55 17.26
C THR A 219 11.33 -19.17 17.46
N HIS A 220 10.86 -18.21 16.66
CA HIS A 220 9.59 -17.52 16.91
C HIS A 220 8.38 -18.16 16.21
N LYS A 221 8.60 -19.03 15.22
CA LYS A 221 7.55 -19.80 14.51
C LYS A 221 6.39 -18.91 14.07
N PHE A 222 6.70 -17.77 13.48
CA PHE A 222 5.70 -16.76 13.11
C PHE A 222 5.08 -16.98 11.73
N TRP A 223 5.76 -17.70 10.83
CA TRP A 223 5.27 -17.93 9.48
C TRP A 223 5.49 -19.38 9.03
N LYS A 224 4.60 -19.86 8.16
CA LYS A 224 4.73 -21.15 7.49
C LYS A 224 4.66 -20.87 6.00
N GLU A 225 5.76 -21.18 5.32
CA GLU A 225 5.80 -21.08 3.86
C GLU A 225 4.67 -21.92 3.25
N PRO A 226 3.81 -21.32 2.39
CA PRO A 226 2.76 -22.05 1.71
C PRO A 226 3.34 -23.15 0.80
N ARG A 227 2.66 -24.29 0.75
CA ARG A 227 2.93 -25.34 -0.24
C ARG A 227 1.89 -25.20 -1.35
N TYR A 228 2.35 -25.04 -2.58
CA TYR A 228 1.52 -24.97 -3.78
C TYR A 228 1.54 -26.29 -4.54
#